data_AF-A0A846N8M5-F1
#
_entry.id   AF-A0A846N8M5-F1
#
_cell.length_a   1.000
_cell.length_b   1.000
_cell.length_c   1.000
_cell.angle_alpha   90.00
_cell.angle_beta   90.00
_cell.angle_gamma   90.00
#
_symmetry.space_group_name_H-M   'P 1'
#
loop_
_entity.id
_entity.type
_entity.pdbx_description
1 polymer ?
#
loop_
_entity_poly.entity_id
_entity_poly.type
_entity_poly.pdbx_seq_one_letter_code
_entity_poly.pdbx_strand_id
1 'polypeptide(L)'
;GRSSTYLDDVRREKIALFCNVNEEDVISDPEIENIYKLPLIFEREGFGDKILSRFGMSQVRPQDKEWTEFIEKVKTLERSVKIGIV
;
A
#
# COMPACT_ATOMS: atom_id res chain seq x y z
N GLY A 1 -4.56 -0.16 9.24
CA GLY A 1 -3.58 -0.44 10.30
C GLY A 1 -2.72 -1.63 9.92
N ARG A 2 -1.56 -1.76 10.57
CA ARG A 2 -0.60 -2.86 10.37
C ARG A 2 -1.17 -4.21 10.82
N SER A 3 -1.05 -5.24 10.00
CA SER A 3 -1.54 -6.60 10.30
C SER A 3 -0.81 -7.65 9.46
N SER A 4 -0.83 -8.93 9.83
CA SER A 4 -0.32 -10.01 8.97
C SER A 4 -1.25 -10.30 7.78
N THR A 5 -2.52 -9.89 7.86
CA THR A 5 -3.52 -10.08 6.81
C THR A 5 -4.20 -8.76 6.45
N TYR A 6 -4.89 -8.73 5.31
CA TYR A 6 -5.76 -7.61 4.94
C TYR A 6 -6.86 -7.37 5.98
N LEU A 7 -7.24 -6.10 6.10
CA LEU A 7 -8.33 -5.66 6.97
C LEU A 7 -9.68 -5.96 6.33
N ASP A 8 -10.51 -6.73 7.04
CA ASP A 8 -11.91 -6.96 6.66
C ASP A 8 -12.81 -5.78 7.02
N ASP A 9 -13.97 -5.72 6.38
CA ASP A 9 -14.91 -4.60 6.50
C ASP A 9 -15.47 -4.45 7.93
N VAL A 10 -15.71 -5.55 8.65
CA VAL A 10 -16.22 -5.48 10.04
C VAL A 10 -15.22 -4.80 10.96
N ARG A 11 -13.93 -5.13 10.84
CA ARG A 11 -12.88 -4.46 11.61
C ARG A 11 -12.67 -3.02 11.15
N ARG A 12 -12.80 -2.76 9.84
CA ARG A 12 -12.70 -1.41 9.26
C ARG A 12 -13.76 -0.46 9.84
N GLU A 13 -15.03 -0.87 9.82
CA GLU A 13 -16.16 -0.12 10.38
C GLU A 13 -15.95 0.17 11.88
N LYS A 14 -15.52 -0.83 12.65
CA LYS A 14 -15.25 -0.65 14.09
C LYS A 14 -14.14 0.35 14.35
N ILE A 15 -13.03 0.28 13.59
CA ILE A 15 -11.93 1.24 13.73
C ILE A 15 -12.41 2.65 13.38
N ALA A 16 -13.19 2.79 12.31
CA ALA A 16 -13.77 4.07 11.91
C ALA A 16 -14.62 4.69 13.04
N LEU A 17 -15.52 3.88 13.61
CA LEU A 17 -16.40 4.27 14.71
C LEU A 17 -15.61 4.68 15.97
N PHE A 18 -14.66 3.85 16.41
CA PHE A 18 -13.92 4.10 17.66
C PHE A 18 -12.91 5.24 17.55
N CYS A 19 -12.36 5.49 16.36
CA CYS A 19 -11.37 6.54 16.13
C CYS A 19 -11.99 7.84 15.57
N ASN A 20 -13.31 7.87 15.33
CA ASN A 20 -14.01 9.01 14.74
C ASN A 20 -13.38 9.49 13.41
N VAL A 21 -13.08 8.53 12.54
CA VAL A 21 -12.59 8.75 11.18
C VAL A 21 -13.57 8.15 10.17
N ASN A 22 -13.54 8.63 8.92
CA ASN A 22 -14.35 8.01 7.88
C ASN A 22 -13.86 6.58 7.62
N GLU A 23 -14.77 5.65 7.35
CA GLU A 23 -14.41 4.25 7.06
C GLU A 23 -13.43 4.13 5.88
N GLU A 24 -13.62 4.97 4.88
CA GLU A 24 -12.76 5.06 3.72
C GLU A 24 -11.34 5.55 4.04
N ASP A 25 -11.12 6.21 5.18
CA ASP A 25 -9.80 6.65 5.64
C ASP A 25 -9.06 5.56 6.45
N VAL A 26 -9.71 4.41 6.67
CA VAL A 26 -9.10 3.25 7.35
C VAL A 26 -8.40 2.36 6.32
N ILE A 27 -7.09 2.59 6.15
CA ILE A 27 -6.25 1.90 5.15
C ILE A 27 -5.60 0.63 5.71
N SER A 28 -5.58 -0.47 4.95
CA SER A 28 -4.91 -1.73 5.30
C SER A 28 -3.40 -1.68 5.03
N ASP A 29 -2.60 -2.10 6.00
CA ASP A 29 -1.14 -2.26 5.87
C ASP A 29 -0.74 -3.71 6.22
N PRO A 30 -0.91 -4.66 5.28
CA PRO A 30 -0.63 -6.07 5.51
C PRO A 30 0.87 -6.37 5.46
N GLU A 31 1.28 -7.48 6.08
CA GLU A 31 2.60 -8.05 5.88
C GLU A 31 2.80 -8.47 4.42
N ILE A 32 3.95 -8.12 3.84
CA ILE A 32 4.28 -8.33 2.44
C ILE A 32 5.72 -8.81 2.29
N GLU A 33 5.93 -9.69 1.30
CA GLU A 33 7.25 -10.28 1.01
C GLU A 33 8.28 -9.25 0.52
N ASN A 34 7.80 -8.19 -0.12
CA ASN A 34 8.64 -7.14 -0.69
C ASN A 34 8.05 -5.77 -0.31
N ILE A 35 8.78 -5.01 0.49
CA ILE A 35 8.39 -3.68 0.96
C ILE A 35 8.06 -2.70 -0.18
N TYR A 36 8.67 -2.87 -1.35
CA TYR A 36 8.42 -2.00 -2.51
C TYR A 36 7.04 -2.23 -3.14
N LYS A 37 6.31 -3.28 -2.74
CA LYS A 37 4.92 -3.52 -3.15
C LYS A 37 3.92 -2.62 -2.41
N LEU A 38 4.30 -2.08 -1.23
CA LEU A 38 3.39 -1.31 -0.37
C LEU A 38 2.74 -0.11 -1.07
N PRO A 39 3.46 0.72 -1.87
CA PRO A 39 2.85 1.84 -2.57
C PRO A 39 1.68 1.43 -3.47
N LEU A 40 1.78 0.29 -4.16
CA LEU A 40 0.72 -0.22 -5.03
C LEU A 40 -0.51 -0.67 -4.23
N ILE A 41 -0.31 -1.20 -3.03
CA ILE A 41 -1.41 -1.60 -2.12
C ILE A 41 -2.15 -0.35 -1.63
N PHE A 42 -1.42 0.68 -1.22
CA PHE A 42 -2.01 1.93 -0.75
C PHE A 42 -2.73 2.68 -1.87
N GLU A 43 -2.17 2.67 -3.08
CA GLU A 43 -2.82 3.29 -4.23
C GLU A 43 -4.12 2.58 -4.60
N ARG A 44 -4.17 1.25 -4.51
CA ARG A 44 -5.41 0.48 -4.70
C ARG A 44 -6.49 0.81 -3.66
N GLU A 45 -6.11 1.27 -2.47
CA GLU A 45 -7.06 1.75 -1.45
C GLU A 45 -7.35 3.27 -1.55
N GLY A 46 -6.85 3.93 -2.59
CA GLY A 46 -7.11 5.35 -2.87
C GLY A 46 -6.40 6.29 -1.89
N PHE A 47 -5.30 5.85 -1.27
CA PHE A 47 -4.57 6.65 -0.29
C PHE A 47 -4.07 7.99 -0.87
N GLY A 48 -3.48 7.96 -2.07
CA GLY A 48 -3.02 9.16 -2.76
C GLY A 48 -4.15 10.15 -3.04
N ASP A 49 -5.26 9.65 -3.58
CA ASP A 49 -6.47 10.44 -3.86
C ASP A 49 -7.04 11.10 -2.60
N LYS A 50 -7.05 10.39 -1.47
CA LYS A 50 -7.52 10.93 -0.19
C LYS A 50 -6.63 12.07 0.28
N ILE A 51 -5.31 11.93 0.20
CA ILE A 51 -4.38 13.00 0.52
C ILE A 51 -4.65 14.22 -0.35
N LEU A 52 -4.68 14.05 -1.68
CA LEU A 52 -4.89 15.15 -2.62
C LEU A 52 -6.22 15.88 -2.36
N SER A 53 -7.30 15.12 -2.14
CA SER A 53 -8.62 15.65 -1.81
C SER A 53 -8.60 16.49 -0.52
N ARG A 54 -7.96 15.98 0.55
CA ARG A 54 -7.85 16.70 1.84
C ARG A 54 -7.08 18.02 1.72
N PHE A 55 -6.12 18.12 0.79
CA PHE A 55 -5.36 19.33 0.53
C PHE A 55 -5.96 20.22 -0.58
N GLY A 56 -7.11 19.86 -1.15
CA GLY A 56 -7.75 20.62 -2.23
C GLY A 56 -6.94 20.61 -3.53
N MET A 57 -6.12 19.59 -3.75
CA MET A 57 -5.30 19.42 -4.94
C MET A 57 -6.04 18.61 -6.00
N SER A 58 -5.73 18.86 -7.28
CA SER A 58 -6.25 18.06 -8.38
C SER A 58 -5.78 16.62 -8.26
N GLN A 59 -6.70 15.67 -8.44
CA GLN A 59 -6.35 14.27 -8.57
C GLN A 59 -5.44 14.06 -9.78
N VAL A 60 -4.41 13.24 -9.59
CA VAL A 60 -3.45 12.89 -10.64
C VAL A 60 -3.51 11.39 -10.81
N ARG A 61 -3.60 10.92 -12.05
CA ARG A 61 -3.50 9.48 -12.32
C ARG A 61 -2.08 9.01 -11.95
N PRO A 62 -1.93 8.04 -11.04
CA PRO A 62 -0.62 7.51 -10.69
C PRO A 62 0.05 6.90 -11.92
N GLN A 63 1.35 7.17 -12.09
CA GLN A 63 2.17 6.47 -13.07
C GLN A 63 2.87 5.30 -12.37
N ASP A 64 2.20 4.16 -12.31
CA ASP A 64 2.64 2.97 -11.57
C ASP A 64 3.33 1.92 -12.45
N LYS A 65 3.39 2.14 -13.76
CA LYS A 65 3.91 1.17 -14.75
C LYS A 65 5.34 0.74 -14.44
N GLU A 66 6.27 1.69 -14.32
CA GLU A 66 7.68 1.39 -14.05
C GLU A 66 7.86 0.67 -12.71
N TRP A 67 7.05 1.05 -11.72
CA TRP A 67 7.07 0.45 -10.40
C TRP A 67 6.58 -1.00 -10.42
N THR A 68 5.48 -1.25 -11.14
CA THR A 68 4.93 -2.58 -11.34
C THR A 68 5.92 -3.47 -12.08
N GLU A 69 6.56 -2.96 -13.14
CA GLU A 69 7.61 -3.67 -13.88
C GLU A 69 8.81 -4.01 -12.98
N PHE A 70 9.22 -3.10 -12.10
CA PHE A 70 10.28 -3.35 -11.13
C PHE A 70 9.93 -4.50 -10.17
N ILE A 71 8.72 -4.50 -9.61
CA ILE A 71 8.28 -5.55 -8.69
C ILE A 71 8.22 -6.92 -9.39
N GLU A 72 7.68 -6.98 -10.60
CA GLU A 72 7.63 -8.23 -11.36
C GLU A 72 9.04 -8.71 -11.73
N LYS A 73 9.95 -7.80 -12.08
CA LYS A 73 11.35 -8.14 -12.32
C LYS A 73 12.00 -8.73 -11.07
N VAL A 74 11.82 -8.13 -9.89
CA VAL A 74 12.38 -8.65 -8.63
C VAL A 74 11.79 -10.02 -8.30
N LYS A 75 10.49 -10.21 -8.50
CA LYS A 75 9.76 -11.45 -8.20
C LYS A 75 10.21 -12.62 -9.08
N THR A 76 10.69 -12.36 -10.29
CA THR A 76 11.08 -13.37 -11.29
C THR A 76 12.58 -13.73 -11.27
N LEU A 77 13.36 -13.16 -10.34
CA LEU A 77 14.78 -13.48 -10.21
C LEU A 77 14.98 -14.87 -9.58
N GLU A 78 15.65 -15.77 -10.31
CA GLU A 78 15.93 -17.14 -9.83
C GLU A 78 17.37 -17.31 -9.34
N ARG A 79 18.29 -16.45 -9.78
CA ARG A 79 19.72 -16.57 -9.46
C ARG A 79 20.05 -15.78 -8.20
N SER A 80 20.68 -16.44 -7.24
CA SER A 80 21.23 -15.82 -6.04
C SER A 80 22.76 -15.77 -6.09
N VAL A 81 23.35 -14.72 -5.52
CA VAL A 81 24.80 -14.56 -5.37
C VAL A 81 25.11 -14.19 -3.92
N LYS A 82 26.20 -14.70 -3.38
CA LYS A 82 26.65 -14.38 -2.01
C LYS A 82 27.58 -13.16 -2.05
N ILE A 83 27.22 -12.11 -1.32
CA ILE A 83 27.99 -10.88 -1.23
C ILE A 83 28.48 -10.73 0.21
N GLY A 84 29.79 -10.53 0.40
CA GLY A 84 30.38 -10.19 1.70
C GLY A 84 30.44 -8.68 1.88
N ILE A 85 29.96 -8.19 3.02
CA ILE A 85 29.99 -6.78 3.40
C ILE A 85 30.96 -6.67 4.58
N VAL A 86 31.99 -5.81 4.48
CA VAL A 86 33.03 -5.55 5.52
C VAL A 86 32.91 -4.12 6.00
#